data_AF-A0A9W8M8Y0-F1
#
_entry.id   AF-A0A9W8M8Y0-F1
#
_cell.length_a   1.000
_cell.length_b   1.000
_cell.length_c   1.000
_cell.angle_alpha   90.00
_cell.angle_beta   90.00
_cell.angle_gamma   90.00
#
_symmetry.space_group_name_H-M   'P 1'
#
loop_
_entity.id
_entity.type
_entity.pdbx_description
1 polymer ?
#
loop_
_entity_poly.entity_id
_entity_poly.type
_entity_poly.pdbx_seq_one_letter_code
_entity_poly.pdbx_strand_id
1 'polypeptide(L)'
;MSAHVARLSRLFTPEYVKRINAQIVQPAQAVVVKPNELESALARPLHLSFYEPEKHAAFFAATVSYGIIKGHPFMDGNKRTAFFIANEYIRAMGLPGLADHGKVGVAYADVVEIAQRHMDVAAGKLDLEGLAAVKE
;
A
#
# COMPACT_ATOMS: atom_id res chain seq x y z
N MET A 1 -14.47 10.84 4.64
CA MET A 1 -13.21 10.08 4.42
C MET A 1 -12.08 10.50 5.35
N SER A 2 -11.83 11.79 5.60
CA SER A 2 -10.70 12.24 6.45
C SER A 2 -10.68 11.62 7.87
N ALA A 3 -11.83 11.47 8.52
CA ALA A 3 -11.93 10.82 9.84
C ALA A 3 -11.45 9.35 9.82
N HIS A 4 -11.69 8.62 8.72
CA HIS A 4 -11.19 7.26 8.56
C HIS A 4 -9.68 7.26 8.39
N VAL A 5 -9.14 8.11 7.52
CA VAL A 5 -7.70 8.25 7.29
C VAL A 5 -6.96 8.64 8.58
N ALA A 6 -7.51 9.56 9.38
CA ALA A 6 -6.95 9.95 10.68
C ALA A 6 -6.96 8.83 11.72
N ARG A 7 -7.94 7.91 11.65
CA ARG A 7 -7.91 6.68 12.44
C ARG A 7 -6.83 5.73 11.92
N LEU A 8 -6.74 5.55 10.60
CA LEU A 8 -5.80 4.62 9.99
C LEU A 8 -4.34 5.02 10.19
N SER A 9 -4.02 6.32 10.28
CA SER A 9 -2.66 6.77 10.61
C SER A 9 -2.17 6.30 12.00
N ARG A 10 -3.10 5.95 12.90
CA ARG A 10 -2.79 5.39 14.23
C ARG A 10 -2.69 3.86 14.22
N LEU A 11 -3.22 3.20 13.19
CA LEU A 11 -3.19 1.74 13.04
C LEU A 11 -2.01 1.28 12.19
N PHE A 12 -1.78 1.94 11.06
CA PHE A 12 -0.70 1.64 10.12
C PHE A 12 0.59 2.35 10.52
N THR A 13 1.12 1.97 11.68
CA THR A 13 2.36 2.54 12.23
C THR A 13 3.60 1.93 11.57
N PRO A 14 4.77 2.60 11.62
CA PRO A 14 6.03 2.01 11.15
C PRO A 14 6.33 0.67 11.82
N GLU A 15 6.01 0.51 13.10
CA GLU A 15 6.20 -0.75 13.83
C GLU A 15 5.30 -1.88 13.29
N TYR A 16 4.02 -1.58 13.02
CA TYR A 16 3.12 -2.54 12.39
C TYR A 16 3.67 -3.01 11.03
N VAL A 17 4.08 -2.07 10.18
CA VAL A 17 4.61 -2.40 8.84
C VAL A 17 5.93 -3.17 8.91
N LYS A 18 6.81 -2.88 9.87
CA LYS A 18 8.03 -3.66 10.12
C LYS A 18 7.74 -5.11 10.46
N ARG A 19 6.73 -5.37 11.31
CA ARG A 19 6.33 -6.73 11.67
C ARG A 19 5.75 -7.48 10.48
N ILE A 20 4.94 -6.82 9.66
CA ILE A 20 4.43 -7.39 8.42
C ILE A 20 5.58 -7.72 7.46
N ASN A 21 6.53 -6.81 7.26
CA ASN A 21 7.72 -7.08 6.44
C ASN A 21 8.49 -8.29 6.97
N ALA A 22 8.69 -8.40 8.29
CA ALA A 22 9.37 -9.55 8.92
C ALA A 22 8.71 -10.89 8.61
N GLN A 23 7.38 -10.94 8.54
CA GLN A 23 6.67 -12.15 8.11
C GLN A 23 6.86 -12.42 6.60
N ILE A 24 6.85 -11.36 5.79
CA ILE A 24 6.95 -11.45 4.32
C ILE A 24 8.33 -11.92 3.84
N VAL A 25 9.40 -11.51 4.52
CA VAL A 25 10.78 -11.82 4.09
C VAL A 25 11.35 -13.09 4.74
N GLN A 26 10.59 -13.75 5.62
CA GLN A 26 10.99 -15.01 6.24
C GLN A 26 11.49 -16.01 5.18
N PRO A 27 12.64 -16.70 5.41
CA PRO A 27 13.46 -16.75 6.64
C PRO A 27 14.49 -15.62 6.80
N ALA A 28 14.57 -14.67 5.87
CA ALA A 28 15.50 -13.55 5.99
C ALA A 28 15.11 -12.61 7.15
N GLN A 29 16.09 -11.87 7.67
CA GLN A 29 15.84 -10.84 8.69
C GLN A 29 15.27 -9.58 8.04
N ALA A 30 14.15 -9.07 8.57
CA ALA A 30 13.67 -7.75 8.20
C ALA A 30 14.61 -6.66 8.70
N VAL A 31 15.08 -5.83 7.77
CA VAL A 31 15.96 -4.69 8.06
C VAL A 31 15.35 -3.46 7.42
N VAL A 32 15.13 -2.43 8.24
CA VAL A 32 14.73 -1.10 7.77
C VAL A 32 16.00 -0.31 7.46
N VAL A 33 16.23 -0.03 6.19
CA VAL A 33 17.39 0.72 5.69
C VAL A 33 17.11 2.22 5.58
N LYS A 34 15.84 2.61 5.41
CA LYS A 34 15.42 4.02 5.32
C LYS A 34 14.16 4.27 6.16
N PRO A 35 14.31 4.49 7.48
CA PRO A 35 13.16 4.67 8.36
C PRO A 35 12.33 5.91 8.01
N ASN A 36 12.97 7.00 7.60
CA ASN A 36 12.27 8.24 7.21
C ASN A 36 11.38 8.05 5.97
N GLU A 37 11.79 7.22 5.01
CA GLU A 37 10.96 6.90 3.84
C GLU A 37 9.73 6.08 4.22
N LEU A 38 9.86 5.18 5.20
CA LEU A 38 8.73 4.43 5.73
C LEU A 38 7.74 5.36 6.43
N GLU A 39 8.23 6.25 7.29
CA GLU A 39 7.39 7.23 7.99
C GLU A 39 6.69 8.18 7.02
N SER A 40 7.41 8.67 6.02
CA SER A 40 6.88 9.52 4.95
C SER A 40 5.76 8.81 4.17
N ALA A 41 5.97 7.55 3.79
CA ALA A 41 4.97 6.75 3.07
C ALA A 41 3.68 6.56 3.87
N LEU A 42 3.78 6.38 5.20
CA LEU A 42 2.64 6.14 6.08
C LEU A 42 1.92 7.42 6.50
N ALA A 43 2.60 8.56 6.53
CA ALA A 43 2.02 9.87 6.81
C ALA A 43 1.26 10.45 5.60
N ARG A 44 1.71 10.11 4.38
CA ARG A 44 1.19 10.68 3.13
C ARG A 44 -0.34 10.61 2.95
N PRO A 45 -1.04 9.49 3.24
CA PRO A 45 -2.49 9.45 3.11
C PRO A 45 -3.20 10.50 3.98
N LEU A 46 -2.72 10.69 5.22
CA LEU A 46 -3.28 11.68 6.14
C LEU A 46 -3.12 13.09 5.61
N HIS A 47 -1.91 13.45 5.18
CA HIS A 47 -1.65 14.76 4.58
C HIS A 47 -2.55 15.00 3.37
N LEU A 48 -2.61 14.05 2.44
CA LEU A 48 -3.45 14.15 1.24
C LEU A 48 -4.93 14.23 1.58
N SER A 49 -5.41 13.59 2.65
CA SER A 49 -6.83 13.70 3.04
C SER A 49 -7.25 15.10 3.48
N PHE A 50 -6.30 15.98 3.81
CA PHE A 50 -6.55 17.38 4.11
C PHE A 50 -6.45 18.27 2.86
N TYR A 51 -5.48 18.00 1.98
CA TYR A 51 -5.23 18.82 0.79
C TYR A 51 -6.10 18.43 -0.42
N GLU A 52 -6.45 17.15 -0.56
CA GLU A 52 -7.21 16.55 -1.66
C GLU A 52 -8.34 15.64 -1.11
N PRO A 53 -9.31 16.22 -0.38
CA PRO A 53 -10.36 15.47 0.31
C PRO A 53 -11.32 14.70 -0.62
N GLU A 54 -11.34 15.03 -1.91
CA GLU A 54 -12.17 14.42 -2.94
C GLU A 54 -11.64 13.06 -3.45
N LYS A 55 -10.39 12.72 -3.15
CA LYS A 55 -9.78 11.44 -3.58
C LYS A 55 -10.46 10.24 -2.93
N HIS A 56 -10.68 9.20 -3.72
CA HIS A 56 -11.30 7.96 -3.25
C HIS A 56 -10.37 7.12 -2.37
N ALA A 57 -10.93 6.21 -1.57
CA ALA A 57 -10.18 5.36 -0.64
C ALA A 57 -9.04 4.55 -1.31
N ALA A 58 -9.26 4.06 -2.54
CA ALA A 58 -8.22 3.36 -3.29
C ALA A 58 -7.00 4.24 -3.61
N PHE A 59 -7.18 5.56 -3.74
CA PHE A 59 -6.08 6.50 -3.96
C PHE A 59 -5.21 6.59 -2.70
N PHE A 60 -5.83 6.69 -1.51
CA PHE A 60 -5.09 6.68 -0.25
C PHE A 60 -4.32 5.36 -0.04
N ALA A 61 -4.91 4.21 -0.35
CA ALA A 61 -4.20 2.93 -0.32
C ALA A 61 -3.01 2.89 -1.31
N ALA A 62 -3.22 3.38 -2.53
CA ALA A 62 -2.18 3.49 -3.55
C ALA A 62 -1.03 4.42 -3.10
N THR A 63 -1.32 5.50 -2.37
CA THR A 63 -0.26 6.40 -1.87
C THR A 63 0.68 5.70 -0.89
N VAL A 64 0.16 4.81 -0.03
CA VAL A 64 0.98 3.99 0.86
C VAL A 64 1.82 3.00 0.07
N SER A 65 1.20 2.27 -0.87
CA SER A 65 1.92 1.29 -1.71
C SER A 65 3.04 1.98 -2.50
N TYR A 66 2.71 3.05 -3.21
CA TYR A 66 3.64 3.83 -4.02
C TYR A 66 4.81 4.37 -3.16
N GLY A 67 4.52 4.93 -1.99
CA GLY A 67 5.53 5.43 -1.07
C GLY A 67 6.50 4.35 -0.60
N ILE A 68 6.01 3.17 -0.22
CA ILE A 68 6.87 2.05 0.19
C ILE A 68 7.68 1.52 -1.00
N ILE A 69 7.08 1.39 -2.19
CA ILE A 69 7.80 0.90 -3.38
C ILE A 69 8.92 1.87 -3.76
N LYS A 70 8.64 3.18 -3.85
CA LYS A 70 9.59 4.19 -4.30
C LYS A 70 10.62 4.57 -3.23
N GLY A 71 10.21 4.57 -1.96
CA GLY A 71 11.10 4.85 -0.84
C GLY A 71 12.14 3.75 -0.63
N HIS A 72 11.80 2.51 -0.98
CA HIS A 72 12.58 1.31 -0.65
C HIS A 72 13.05 1.30 0.82
N PRO A 73 12.14 1.42 1.81
CA PRO A 73 12.52 1.51 3.21
C PRO A 73 13.11 0.23 3.79
N PHE A 74 12.85 -0.93 3.18
CA PHE A 74 13.34 -2.23 3.63
C PHE A 74 14.47 -2.75 2.75
N MET A 75 15.34 -3.58 3.31
CA MET A 75 16.39 -4.29 2.56
C MET A 75 15.80 -5.23 1.50
N ASP A 76 14.74 -5.96 1.85
CA ASP A 76 13.97 -6.80 0.93
C ASP A 76 12.46 -6.68 1.22
N GLY A 77 11.64 -7.10 0.26
CA GLY A 77 10.21 -7.26 0.43
C GLY A 77 9.41 -6.00 0.20
N ASN A 78 10.01 -4.88 -0.27
CA ASN A 78 9.32 -3.60 -0.45
C ASN A 78 8.01 -3.73 -1.24
N LYS A 79 8.04 -4.37 -2.42
CA LYS A 79 6.82 -4.55 -3.26
C LYS A 79 5.76 -5.42 -2.57
N ARG A 80 6.17 -6.52 -1.94
CA ARG A 80 5.27 -7.46 -1.23
C ARG A 80 4.64 -6.81 0.00
N THR A 81 5.45 -6.04 0.74
CA THR A 81 5.01 -5.26 1.91
C THR A 81 4.06 -4.15 1.48
N ALA A 82 4.39 -3.42 0.42
CA ALA A 82 3.55 -2.37 -0.15
C ALA A 82 2.16 -2.90 -0.55
N PHE A 83 2.11 -4.04 -1.26
CA PHE A 83 0.86 -4.71 -1.61
C PHE A 83 0.05 -5.07 -0.37
N PHE A 84 0.65 -5.77 0.59
CA PHE A 84 -0.08 -6.22 1.79
C PHE A 84 -0.62 -5.04 2.60
N ILE A 85 0.21 -4.01 2.81
CA ILE A 85 -0.21 -2.83 3.56
C ILE A 85 -1.32 -2.07 2.84
N ALA A 86 -1.24 -1.89 1.53
CA ALA A 86 -2.30 -1.23 0.79
C ALA A 86 -3.60 -2.06 0.75
N ASN A 87 -3.49 -3.39 0.67
CA ASN A 87 -4.62 -4.30 0.78
C ASN A 87 -5.33 -4.16 2.13
N GLU A 88 -4.58 -4.20 3.24
CA GLU A 88 -5.18 -4.01 4.55
C GLU A 88 -5.69 -2.58 4.76
N TYR A 89 -5.04 -1.58 4.19
CA TYR A 89 -5.47 -0.19 4.26
C TYR A 89 -6.85 -0.01 3.60
N ILE A 90 -7.06 -0.52 2.38
CA ILE A 90 -8.34 -0.40 1.68
C ILE A 90 -9.45 -1.20 2.39
N ARG A 91 -9.13 -2.36 2.97
CA ARG A 91 -10.06 -3.14 3.81
C ARG A 91 -10.45 -2.39 5.07
N ALA A 92 -9.50 -1.73 5.72
CA ALA A 92 -9.76 -0.90 6.89
C ALA A 92 -10.56 0.39 6.58
N MET A 93 -10.62 0.78 5.30
CA MET A 93 -11.52 1.82 4.79
C MET A 93 -12.94 1.29 4.50
N GLY A 94 -13.20 0.00 4.69
CA GLY A 94 -14.52 -0.63 4.51
C GLY A 94 -14.81 -1.10 3.08
N LEU A 95 -13.78 -1.21 2.23
CA LEU A 95 -13.90 -1.68 0.85
C LEU A 95 -13.27 -3.07 0.68
N PRO A 96 -13.57 -3.80 -0.42
CA PRO A 96 -12.84 -5.02 -0.76
C PRO A 96 -11.33 -4.80 -0.84
N GLY A 97 -10.55 -5.80 -0.46
CA GLY A 97 -9.11 -5.83 -0.67
C GLY A 97 -8.75 -5.75 -2.15
N LEU A 98 -7.50 -5.37 -2.42
CA LEU A 98 -6.95 -5.29 -3.77
C LEU A 98 -7.10 -6.63 -4.50
N ALA A 99 -6.93 -7.75 -3.79
CA ALA A 99 -7.08 -9.09 -4.35
C ALA A 99 -8.46 -9.74 -4.07
N ASP A 100 -9.44 -8.96 -3.60
CA ASP A 100 -10.79 -9.45 -3.32
C ASP A 100 -11.76 -9.13 -4.48
N HIS A 101 -11.29 -8.49 -5.55
CA HIS A 101 -12.10 -8.19 -6.74
C HIS A 101 -12.47 -9.49 -7.50
N GLY A 102 -13.75 -9.68 -7.80
CA GLY A 102 -14.27 -10.82 -8.55
C GLY A 102 -15.35 -11.62 -7.81
N LYS A 103 -15.85 -12.69 -8.45
CA LYS A 103 -16.77 -13.63 -7.81
C LYS A 103 -16.00 -14.52 -6.84
N VAL A 104 -16.62 -14.94 -5.73
CA VAL A 104 -16.08 -15.96 -4.83
C VAL A 104 -15.74 -17.21 -5.64
N GLY A 105 -14.49 -17.68 -5.56
CA GLY A 105 -13.94 -18.76 -6.40
C GLY A 105 -13.16 -18.31 -7.64
N VAL A 106 -13.20 -17.01 -7.97
CA VAL A 106 -12.49 -16.38 -9.10
C VAL A 106 -11.76 -15.08 -8.70
N ALA A 107 -11.78 -14.73 -7.41
CA ALA A 107 -11.24 -13.49 -6.84
C ALA A 107 -9.73 -13.26 -7.12
N TYR A 108 -9.02 -14.30 -7.55
CA TYR A 108 -7.60 -14.23 -7.89
C TYR A 108 -7.34 -14.09 -9.39
N ALA A 109 -8.34 -13.78 -10.22
CA ALA A 109 -8.11 -13.55 -11.65
C ALA A 109 -7.14 -12.38 -11.88
N ASP A 110 -7.22 -11.35 -11.02
CA ASP A 110 -6.54 -10.06 -11.26
C ASP A 110 -5.25 -9.88 -10.45
N VAL A 111 -4.82 -10.87 -9.65
CA VAL A 111 -3.57 -10.77 -8.87
C VAL A 111 -2.34 -10.61 -9.76
N VAL A 112 -2.35 -11.16 -10.97
CA VAL A 112 -1.26 -10.98 -11.94
C VAL A 112 -1.17 -9.52 -12.39
N GLU A 113 -2.31 -8.88 -12.70
CA GLU A 113 -2.35 -7.46 -13.06
C GLU A 113 -1.90 -6.58 -11.89
N ILE A 114 -2.35 -6.86 -10.67
CA ILE A 114 -1.95 -6.11 -9.48
C ILE A 114 -0.44 -6.23 -9.23
N ALA A 115 0.10 -7.44 -9.35
CA ALA A 115 1.53 -7.69 -9.23
C ALA A 115 2.32 -6.93 -10.30
N GLN A 116 1.85 -6.98 -11.55
CA GLN A 116 2.45 -6.26 -12.67
C GLN A 116 2.49 -4.75 -12.40
N ARG A 117 1.39 -4.15 -11.93
CA ARG A 117 1.34 -2.73 -11.58
C ARG A 117 2.35 -2.35 -10.49
N HIS A 118 2.51 -3.17 -9.46
CA HIS A 118 3.52 -2.93 -8.42
C HIS A 118 4.96 -3.06 -8.96
N MET A 119 5.18 -3.98 -9.90
CA MET A 119 6.46 -4.10 -10.62
C MET A 119 6.73 -2.88 -11.50
N ASP A 120 5.72 -2.35 -12.18
CA ASP A 120 5.84 -1.18 -13.04
C ASP A 120 6.11 0.10 -12.24
N VAL A 121 5.51 0.27 -11.06
CA VAL A 121 5.88 1.37 -10.13
C VAL A 121 7.34 1.27 -9.72
N ALA A 122 7.81 0.07 -9.37
CA ALA A 122 9.21 -0.16 -9.01
C ALA A 122 10.16 0.12 -10.18
N ALA A 123 9.74 -0.21 -11.40
CA ALA A 123 10.47 0.08 -12.64
C ALA A 123 10.36 1.55 -13.08
N GLY A 124 9.56 2.38 -12.40
CA GLY A 124 9.31 3.77 -12.80
C GLY A 124 8.44 3.92 -14.06
N LYS A 125 7.73 2.87 -14.46
CA LYS A 125 6.84 2.83 -15.63
C LYS A 125 5.40 3.21 -15.29
N LEU A 126 5.03 3.18 -14.00
CA LEU A 126 3.70 3.54 -13.51
C LEU A 126 3.83 4.55 -12.36
N ASP A 127 3.05 5.62 -12.43
CA ASP A 127 2.97 6.66 -11.40
C ASP A 127 1.88 6.33 -10.37
N LEU A 128 1.65 7.26 -9.44
CA LEU A 128 0.69 7.09 -8.36
C LEU A 128 -0.75 7.01 -8.90
N GLU A 129 -1.08 7.88 -9.85
CA GLU A 129 -2.37 7.99 -10.51
C GLU A 129 -2.67 6.69 -11.28
N GLY A 130 -1.68 6.22 -12.04
CA GLY A 130 -1.73 4.93 -12.73
C GLY A 130 -1.81 3.74 -11.78
N LEU A 131 -1.26 3.81 -10.56
CA LEU A 131 -1.44 2.78 -9.53
C LEU A 131 -2.82 2.86 -8.85
N ALA A 132 -3.39 4.06 -8.72
CA ALA A 132 -4.67 4.30 -8.07
C ALA A 132 -5.88 4.03 -8.98
N ALA A 133 -5.70 4.04 -10.30
CA ALA A 133 -6.76 3.77 -11.28
C ALA A 133 -7.30 2.34 -11.11
N VAL A 134 -8.41 2.17 -10.41
CA VAL A 134 -9.14 0.89 -10.39
C VAL A 134 -9.90 0.81 -11.72
N LYS A 135 -9.66 -0.24 -12.51
CA LYS A 135 -10.59 -0.55 -13.62
C LYS A 135 -11.86 -1.06 -12.96
N GLU A 136 -12.98 -0.38 -13.20
CA GLU A 136 -14.32 -0.87 -12.85
C GLU A 136 -14.60 -2.23 -13.51
#